data_AF-A0A381ZWD1-F1
#
_entry.id   AF-A0A381ZWD1-F1
#
_cell.length_a   1.000
_cell.length_b   1.000
_cell.length_c   1.000
_cell.angle_alpha   90.00
_cell.angle_beta   90.00
_cell.angle_gamma   90.00
#
_symmetry.space_group_name_H-M   'P 1'
#
loop_
_entity.id
_entity.type
_entity.pdbx_description
1 polymer ?
#
loop_
_entity_poly.entity_id
_entity_poly.type
_entity_poly.pdbx_seq_one_letter_code
_entity_poly.pdbx_strand_id
1 'polypeptide(L)'
;NWSQGITLEDLNDLYEDLTEDDPEYLLNFPTLHAKGPLAAIMDYRSQITDEPLAGHYNRFLPMKVSLRVLLNMILGAETYDEGDYHTEMAPIHIDEFRSKALSVAVYAKKWFAQLDSQAQISVGEEITVGFPDEEGKSQERFVSQFVGSVRKKGEGSLCEIGFIRVDDDGMVEMTREGLEFTRIPNPIIDATPQAKRGIRMSQIEQFYMMRHIQQFLVGEWDFIVETAGLIHGGSNTPSTMDEKLRESKEWGESRASLMRNGVLSRMQELGFVERLKEGRNITYHLTENGNERLVEGNLWAGAREIV
;
A
#
# COMPACT_ATOMS: atom_id res chain seq x y z
N ASN A 1 -8.90 -6.55 22.16
CA ASN A 1 -7.87 -7.06 21.23
C ASN A 1 -7.66 -5.97 20.19
N TRP A 2 -6.42 -5.58 19.83
CA TRP A 2 -6.18 -4.44 18.91
C TRP A 2 -6.66 -4.75 17.48
N SER A 3 -6.65 -6.04 17.10
CA SER A 3 -7.03 -6.51 15.76
C SER A 3 -8.47 -6.96 15.64
N GLN A 4 -9.30 -6.73 16.67
CA GLN A 4 -10.68 -7.18 16.67
C GLN A 4 -11.44 -6.58 15.48
N GLY A 5 -12.07 -7.45 14.67
CA GLY A 5 -12.84 -7.05 13.49
C GLY A 5 -11.97 -6.70 12.28
N ILE A 6 -10.65 -6.87 12.36
CA ILE A 6 -9.73 -6.62 11.24
C ILE A 6 -8.75 -7.79 11.02
N THR A 7 -8.92 -8.91 11.71
CA THR A 7 -8.24 -10.15 11.30
C THR A 7 -8.90 -10.71 10.04
N LEU A 8 -8.18 -11.52 9.27
CA LEU A 8 -8.77 -12.15 8.10
C LEU A 8 -9.89 -13.13 8.47
N GLU A 9 -9.78 -13.77 9.63
CA GLU A 9 -10.82 -14.63 10.19
C GLU A 9 -12.11 -13.82 10.44
N ASP A 10 -12.03 -12.76 11.27
CA ASP A 10 -13.19 -11.90 11.56
C ASP A 10 -13.83 -11.31 10.29
N LEU A 11 -13.01 -10.90 9.31
CA LEU A 11 -13.49 -10.30 8.06
C LEU A 11 -14.09 -11.33 7.12
N ASN A 12 -13.57 -12.56 7.07
CA ASN A 12 -14.11 -13.61 6.21
C ASN A 12 -15.45 -14.10 6.76
N ASP A 13 -15.62 -14.22 8.07
CA ASP A 13 -16.90 -14.60 8.67
C ASP A 13 -17.99 -13.60 8.25
N LEU A 14 -17.74 -12.29 8.43
CA LEU A 14 -18.67 -11.23 8.02
C LEU A 14 -18.92 -11.20 6.50
N TYR A 15 -17.88 -11.47 5.72
CA TYR A 15 -17.95 -11.46 4.27
C TYR A 15 -18.75 -12.66 3.73
N GLU A 16 -18.53 -13.86 4.29
CA GLU A 16 -19.25 -15.07 3.92
C GLU A 16 -20.74 -14.91 4.22
N ASP A 17 -21.10 -14.47 5.43
CA ASP A 17 -22.48 -14.15 5.83
C ASP A 17 -23.15 -13.21 4.80
N LEU A 18 -22.48 -12.11 4.45
CA LEU A 18 -23.02 -11.12 3.52
C LEU A 18 -23.18 -11.66 2.08
N THR A 19 -22.24 -12.49 1.61
CA THR A 19 -22.33 -13.07 0.26
C THR A 19 -23.28 -14.25 0.15
N GLU A 20 -23.62 -14.91 1.26
CA GLU A 20 -24.71 -15.88 1.28
C GLU A 20 -26.06 -15.18 1.09
N ASP A 21 -26.23 -14.00 1.70
CA ASP A 21 -27.44 -13.18 1.57
C ASP A 21 -27.52 -12.46 0.20
N ASP A 22 -26.40 -11.94 -0.31
CA ASP A 22 -26.28 -11.32 -1.65
C ASP A 22 -25.07 -11.86 -2.44
N PRO A 23 -25.27 -12.90 -3.27
CA PRO A 23 -24.20 -13.48 -4.10
C PRO A 23 -23.59 -12.52 -5.12
N GLU A 24 -24.27 -11.43 -5.47
CA GLU A 24 -23.80 -10.42 -6.43
C GLU A 24 -23.01 -9.29 -5.77
N TYR A 25 -22.85 -9.31 -4.44
CA TYR A 25 -22.17 -8.26 -3.67
C TYR A 25 -20.78 -7.87 -4.23
N LEU A 26 -20.02 -8.84 -4.74
CA LEU A 26 -18.71 -8.61 -5.37
C LEU A 26 -18.74 -7.78 -6.65
N LEU A 27 -19.88 -7.73 -7.33
CA LEU A 27 -20.07 -6.92 -8.53
C LEU A 27 -20.24 -5.43 -8.19
N ASN A 28 -20.53 -5.10 -6.93
CA ASN A 28 -20.72 -3.72 -6.48
C ASN A 28 -19.40 -2.96 -6.29
N PHE A 29 -18.27 -3.66 -6.15
CA PHE A 29 -16.96 -3.00 -6.04
C PHE A 29 -16.46 -2.54 -7.42
N PRO A 30 -16.16 -1.23 -7.61
CA PRO A 30 -15.57 -0.74 -8.85
C PRO A 30 -14.21 -1.41 -9.08
N THR A 31 -13.84 -1.61 -10.35
CA THR A 31 -12.57 -2.25 -10.73
C THR A 31 -11.74 -1.37 -11.65
N LEU A 32 -10.44 -1.35 -11.40
CA LEU A 32 -9.46 -0.69 -12.28
C LEU A 32 -9.34 -1.38 -13.65
N HIS A 33 -9.78 -2.63 -13.77
CA HIS A 33 -9.78 -3.38 -15.03
C HIS A 33 -10.87 -2.96 -16.01
N ALA A 34 -11.82 -2.10 -15.60
CA ALA A 34 -12.86 -1.60 -16.50
C ALA A 34 -12.24 -0.92 -17.72
N LYS A 35 -12.66 -1.32 -18.92
CA LYS A 35 -12.16 -0.81 -20.21
C LYS A 35 -13.31 -0.29 -21.08
N GLY A 36 -13.01 0.67 -21.94
CA GLY A 36 -13.93 1.20 -22.95
C GLY A 36 -14.57 2.54 -22.57
N PRO A 37 -15.46 3.08 -23.43
CA PRO A 37 -16.02 4.42 -23.27
C PRO A 37 -16.75 4.62 -21.95
N LEU A 38 -17.46 3.60 -21.45
CA LEU A 38 -18.15 3.66 -20.17
C LEU A 38 -17.19 3.75 -18.98
N ALA A 39 -16.06 3.01 -19.01
CA ALA A 39 -15.03 3.11 -17.97
C ALA A 39 -14.34 4.47 -17.96
N ALA A 40 -14.15 5.10 -19.12
CA ALA A 40 -13.63 6.46 -19.24
C ALA A 40 -14.63 7.52 -18.72
N ILE A 41 -15.94 7.25 -18.83
CA ILE A 41 -16.99 8.11 -18.27
C ILE A 41 -17.11 7.92 -16.75
N MET A 42 -16.98 6.69 -16.26
CA MET A 42 -17.05 6.36 -14.82
C MET A 42 -15.76 6.70 -14.06
N ASP A 43 -14.67 6.96 -14.80
CA ASP A 43 -13.44 7.57 -14.32
C ASP A 43 -12.77 6.81 -13.15
N TYR A 44 -12.79 5.48 -13.23
CA TYR A 44 -12.26 4.62 -12.16
C TYR A 44 -10.76 4.74 -11.91
N ARG A 45 -10.03 5.42 -12.80
CA ARG A 45 -8.58 5.60 -12.74
C ARG A 45 -8.13 7.05 -12.49
N SER A 46 -9.03 8.02 -12.34
CA SER A 46 -8.62 9.44 -12.22
C SER A 46 -7.72 9.76 -11.05
N GLN A 47 -7.80 8.98 -9.97
CA GLN A 47 -7.04 9.21 -8.75
C GLN A 47 -5.72 8.44 -8.73
N ILE A 48 -5.51 7.56 -9.73
CA ILE A 48 -4.25 6.82 -9.88
C ILE A 48 -3.20 7.75 -10.46
N THR A 49 -1.99 7.70 -9.90
CA THR A 49 -0.87 8.50 -10.39
C THR A 49 -0.18 7.82 -11.57
N ASP A 50 0.08 8.60 -12.63
CA ASP A 50 0.99 8.22 -13.72
C ASP A 50 2.46 8.51 -13.38
N GLU A 51 2.72 9.34 -12.36
CA GLU A 51 4.04 9.67 -11.85
C GLU A 51 4.49 8.67 -10.77
N PRO A 52 5.81 8.57 -10.48
CA PRO A 52 6.30 7.76 -9.36
C PRO A 52 5.62 8.14 -8.05
N LEU A 53 5.28 7.13 -7.24
CA LEU A 53 4.57 7.34 -5.97
C LEU A 53 5.42 8.22 -5.06
N ALA A 54 4.74 9.16 -4.38
CA ALA A 54 5.38 10.07 -3.45
C ALA A 54 6.30 9.33 -2.47
N GLY A 55 7.49 9.90 -2.23
CA GLY A 55 8.50 9.26 -1.38
C GLY A 55 8.07 9.05 0.07
N HIS A 56 6.99 9.71 0.48
CA HIS A 56 6.36 9.55 1.79
C HIS A 56 5.58 8.23 1.94
N TYR A 57 5.14 7.61 0.84
CA TYR A 57 4.43 6.33 0.85
C TYR A 57 5.42 5.19 0.91
N ASN A 58 6.03 5.00 2.06
CA ASN A 58 7.21 4.16 2.23
C ASN A 58 6.92 2.79 2.87
N ARG A 59 5.67 2.47 3.20
CA ARG A 59 5.27 1.21 3.86
C ARG A 59 3.88 0.75 3.40
N PHE A 60 3.71 -0.55 3.18
CA PHE A 60 2.44 -1.19 2.81
C PHE A 60 1.65 -1.69 4.02
N LEU A 61 2.30 -2.06 5.14
CA LEU A 61 1.59 -2.56 6.32
C LEU A 61 0.59 -1.52 6.91
N PRO A 62 0.94 -0.23 7.07
CA PRO A 62 -0.03 0.79 7.49
C PRO A 62 -1.22 0.91 6.52
N MET A 63 -0.98 0.84 5.20
CA MET A 63 -2.05 0.84 4.20
C MET A 63 -2.99 -0.36 4.37
N LYS A 64 -2.42 -1.55 4.57
CA LYS A 64 -3.18 -2.79 4.75
C LYS A 64 -4.06 -2.73 6.00
N VAL A 65 -3.56 -2.16 7.11
CA VAL A 65 -4.37 -1.91 8.31
C VAL A 65 -5.52 -0.95 7.99
N SER A 66 -5.27 0.17 7.32
CA SER A 66 -6.33 1.10 6.91
C SER A 66 -7.40 0.43 6.05
N LEU A 67 -7.00 -0.38 5.06
CA LEU A 67 -7.95 -1.08 4.20
C LEU A 67 -8.80 -2.10 4.96
N ARG A 68 -8.23 -2.82 5.93
CA ARG A 68 -9.02 -3.73 6.77
C ARG A 68 -10.00 -3.00 7.68
N VAL A 69 -9.64 -1.81 8.17
CA VAL A 69 -10.58 -0.95 8.87
C VAL A 69 -11.72 -0.53 7.95
N LEU A 70 -11.43 -0.12 6.72
CA LEU A 70 -12.45 0.23 5.74
C LEU A 70 -13.37 -0.95 5.44
N LEU A 71 -12.82 -2.15 5.20
CA LEU A 71 -13.64 -3.33 4.92
C LEU A 71 -14.54 -3.68 6.11
N ASN A 72 -14.03 -3.60 7.34
CA ASN A 72 -14.86 -3.79 8.53
C ASN A 72 -15.98 -2.75 8.64
N MET A 73 -15.72 -1.50 8.27
CA MET A 73 -16.77 -0.47 8.21
C MET A 73 -17.83 -0.78 7.16
N ILE A 74 -17.42 -1.27 5.99
CA ILE A 74 -18.31 -1.66 4.90
C ILE A 74 -19.18 -2.85 5.30
N LEU A 75 -18.57 -3.91 5.83
CA LEU A 75 -19.28 -5.13 6.23
C LEU A 75 -20.17 -4.91 7.47
N GLY A 76 -19.80 -3.96 8.33
CA GLY A 76 -20.59 -3.58 9.51
C GLY A 76 -21.58 -2.43 9.27
N ALA A 77 -21.68 -1.90 8.04
CA ALA A 77 -22.65 -0.86 7.73
C ALA A 77 -24.05 -1.47 7.69
N GLU A 78 -24.94 -0.97 8.55
CA GLU A 78 -26.35 -1.38 8.56
C GLU A 78 -27.00 -1.05 7.21
N THR A 79 -27.80 -1.99 6.72
CA THR A 79 -28.58 -1.86 5.50
C THR A 79 -29.99 -1.40 5.86
N TYR A 80 -30.43 -0.26 5.33
CA TYR A 80 -31.80 0.20 5.54
C TYR A 80 -32.75 -0.51 4.57
N ASP A 81 -33.61 -1.37 5.11
CA ASP A 81 -34.64 -2.08 4.35
C ASP A 81 -35.94 -1.25 4.38
N GLU A 82 -36.05 -0.23 3.52
CA GLU A 82 -37.32 0.43 3.21
C GLU A 82 -37.93 -0.15 1.92
N GLY A 83 -38.25 -1.45 1.94
CA GLY A 83 -39.32 -2.02 1.12
C GLY A 83 -39.13 -2.08 -0.40
N ASP A 84 -37.93 -1.81 -0.90
CA ASP A 84 -37.53 -2.05 -2.30
C ASP A 84 -36.24 -2.87 -2.32
N TYR A 85 -36.04 -3.68 -3.37
CA TYR A 85 -34.96 -4.68 -3.55
C TYR A 85 -33.53 -4.09 -3.65
N HIS A 86 -33.29 -2.91 -3.07
CA HIS A 86 -32.01 -2.23 -3.04
C HIS A 86 -31.59 -1.97 -1.60
N THR A 87 -30.74 -2.86 -1.11
CA THR A 87 -30.01 -2.74 0.14
C THR A 87 -29.04 -1.55 0.05
N GLU A 88 -29.49 -0.33 0.37
CA GLU A 88 -28.60 0.84 0.39
C GLU A 88 -27.71 0.80 1.66
N MET A 89 -26.41 0.57 1.46
CA MET A 89 -25.42 0.68 2.53
C MET A 89 -25.21 2.14 2.91
N ALA A 90 -25.14 2.43 4.21
CA ALA A 90 -24.80 3.76 4.68
C ALA A 90 -23.45 4.21 4.08
N PRO A 91 -23.39 5.38 3.43
CA PRO A 91 -22.17 5.84 2.77
C PRO A 91 -21.08 6.14 3.81
N ILE A 92 -19.84 5.77 3.51
CA ILE A 92 -18.69 6.00 4.39
C ILE A 92 -17.97 7.28 3.94
N HIS A 93 -17.94 8.29 4.80
CA HIS A 93 -17.19 9.52 4.53
C HIS A 93 -15.71 9.41 4.93
N ILE A 94 -14.84 10.11 4.19
CA ILE A 94 -13.39 10.10 4.41
C ILE A 94 -12.97 10.56 5.80
N ASP A 95 -13.72 11.49 6.41
CA ASP A 95 -13.47 11.95 7.78
C ASP A 95 -13.71 10.86 8.81
N GLU A 96 -14.79 10.09 8.65
CA GLU A 96 -15.11 8.95 9.51
C GLU A 96 -14.06 7.84 9.33
N PHE A 97 -13.73 7.53 8.08
CA PHE A 97 -12.71 6.53 7.76
C PHE A 97 -11.36 6.90 8.38
N ARG A 98 -10.89 8.15 8.21
CA ARG A 98 -9.66 8.65 8.84
C ARG A 98 -9.68 8.51 10.36
N SER A 99 -10.79 8.85 11.00
CA SER A 99 -10.94 8.76 12.46
C SER A 99 -10.82 7.30 12.95
N LYS A 100 -11.56 6.37 12.33
CA LYS A 100 -11.53 4.95 12.71
C LYS A 100 -10.16 4.32 12.41
N ALA A 101 -9.60 4.57 11.22
CA ALA A 101 -8.28 4.06 10.84
C ALA A 101 -7.18 4.55 11.78
N LEU A 102 -7.23 5.83 12.17
CA LEU A 102 -6.27 6.42 13.10
C LEU A 102 -6.35 5.75 14.49
N SER A 103 -7.55 5.58 15.02
CA SER A 103 -7.77 4.94 16.33
C SER A 103 -7.13 3.54 16.35
N VAL A 104 -7.45 2.72 15.35
CA VAL A 104 -6.89 1.37 15.20
C VAL A 104 -5.37 1.41 15.05
N ALA A 105 -4.83 2.31 14.23
CA ALA A 105 -3.40 2.41 13.99
C ALA A 105 -2.58 2.78 15.24
N VAL A 106 -3.12 3.64 16.12
CA VAL A 106 -2.50 3.97 17.42
C VAL A 106 -2.44 2.73 18.33
N TYR A 107 -3.50 1.93 18.39
CA TYR A 107 -3.50 0.67 19.15
C TYR A 107 -2.57 -0.38 18.53
N ALA A 108 -2.58 -0.51 17.20
CA ALA A 108 -1.72 -1.42 16.46
C ALA A 108 -0.24 -1.14 16.73
N LYS A 109 0.17 0.14 16.76
CA LYS A 109 1.56 0.53 17.07
C LYS A 109 2.03 -0.01 18.42
N LYS A 110 1.21 0.15 19.47
CA LYS A 110 1.53 -0.32 20.83
C LYS A 110 1.72 -1.83 20.87
N TRP A 111 0.92 -2.56 20.10
CA TRP A 111 1.05 -4.02 19.98
C TRP A 111 2.28 -4.42 19.19
N PHE A 112 2.50 -3.81 18.02
CA PHE A 112 3.64 -4.10 17.15
C PHE A 112 4.98 -3.76 17.78
N ALA A 113 5.04 -2.76 18.67
CA ALA A 113 6.24 -2.46 19.44
C ALA A 113 6.69 -3.66 20.30
N GLN A 114 5.75 -4.51 20.75
CA GLN A 114 6.08 -5.76 21.46
C GLN A 114 6.72 -6.78 20.52
N LEU A 115 6.26 -6.85 19.27
CA LEU A 115 6.83 -7.72 18.24
C LEU A 115 8.23 -7.26 17.82
N ASP A 116 8.44 -5.95 17.63
CA ASP A 116 9.78 -5.37 17.37
C ASP A 116 10.75 -5.79 18.49
N SER A 117 10.34 -5.63 19.75
CA SER A 117 11.16 -6.03 20.91
C SER A 117 11.46 -7.53 20.95
N GLN A 118 10.49 -8.39 20.62
CA GLN A 118 10.70 -9.84 20.58
C GLN A 118 11.63 -10.28 19.44
N ALA A 119 11.60 -9.58 18.31
CA ALA A 119 12.47 -9.81 17.16
C ALA A 119 13.88 -9.22 17.34
N GLN A 120 14.19 -8.62 18.49
CA GLN A 120 15.44 -7.86 18.73
C GLN A 120 15.66 -6.71 17.76
N ILE A 121 14.57 -6.16 17.22
CA ILE A 121 14.54 -4.97 16.37
C ILE A 121 14.20 -3.77 17.27
N SER A 122 14.85 -2.62 17.08
CA SER A 122 14.47 -1.45 17.86
C SER A 122 13.10 -0.95 17.40
N VAL A 123 12.25 -0.54 18.35
CA VAL A 123 10.95 0.06 18.04
C VAL A 123 11.15 1.27 17.13
N GLY A 124 10.39 1.33 16.04
CA GLY A 124 10.48 2.39 15.04
C GLY A 124 11.48 2.12 13.91
N GLU A 125 12.15 0.95 13.89
CA GLU A 125 13.08 0.59 12.82
C GLU A 125 12.43 -0.26 11.73
N GLU A 126 11.50 -1.18 12.07
CA GLU A 126 10.89 -2.08 11.08
C GLU A 126 9.35 -2.14 11.10
N ILE A 127 8.70 -2.78 12.08
CA ILE A 127 7.25 -3.10 11.99
C ILE A 127 6.41 -1.86 12.27
N THR A 128 6.79 -1.09 13.29
CA THR A 128 6.06 0.11 13.74
C THR A 128 6.27 1.35 12.85
N VAL A 129 7.09 1.25 11.80
CA VAL A 129 7.34 2.37 10.87
C VAL A 129 6.05 2.73 10.13
N GLY A 130 5.76 4.03 10.06
CA GLY A 130 4.55 4.56 9.42
C GLY A 130 3.32 4.56 10.33
N PHE A 131 3.35 3.87 11.48
CA PHE A 131 2.26 3.93 12.46
C PHE A 131 2.38 5.15 13.38
N PRO A 132 1.24 5.78 13.73
CA PRO A 132 1.22 6.99 14.53
C PRO A 132 1.37 6.73 16.03
N ASP A 133 1.99 7.67 16.73
CA ASP A 133 1.94 7.75 18.19
C ASP A 133 0.67 8.49 18.65
N GLU A 134 0.52 8.67 19.96
CA GLU A 134 -0.54 9.51 20.54
C GLU A 134 -0.36 11.01 20.24
N GLU A 135 0.76 11.40 19.61
CA GLU A 135 1.08 12.78 19.23
C GLU A 135 0.43 13.22 17.91
N GLY A 136 -0.24 14.38 17.91
CA GLY A 136 -1.02 14.86 16.76
C GLY A 136 -0.25 15.02 15.43
N LYS A 137 1.05 15.32 15.43
CA LYS A 137 1.84 15.41 14.17
C LYS A 137 2.06 14.07 13.50
N SER A 138 2.26 13.01 14.30
CA SER A 138 2.45 11.65 13.81
C SER A 138 1.12 11.09 13.28
N GLN A 139 0.03 11.41 13.97
CA GLN A 139 -1.34 11.07 13.56
C GLN A 139 -1.71 11.68 12.22
N GLU A 140 -1.52 12.99 12.04
CA GLU A 140 -1.85 13.66 10.77
C GLU A 140 -1.02 13.12 9.61
N ARG A 141 0.24 12.78 9.86
CA ARG A 141 1.09 12.13 8.87
C ARG A 141 0.51 10.77 8.45
N PHE A 142 0.11 9.95 9.41
CA PHE A 142 -0.47 8.64 9.13
C PHE A 142 -1.73 8.76 8.26
N VAL A 143 -2.71 9.57 8.66
CA VAL A 143 -3.98 9.67 7.94
C VAL A 143 -3.82 10.28 6.54
N SER A 144 -2.96 11.28 6.39
CA SER A 144 -2.73 11.90 5.08
C SER A 144 -1.89 11.03 4.14
N GLN A 145 -1.04 10.13 4.66
CA GLN A 145 -0.23 9.24 3.83
C GLN A 145 -0.90 7.91 3.55
N PHE A 146 -1.48 7.25 4.55
CA PHE A 146 -1.90 5.85 4.51
C PHE A 146 -3.42 5.64 4.57
N VAL A 147 -4.21 6.73 4.56
CA VAL A 147 -5.67 6.65 4.52
C VAL A 147 -6.21 7.44 3.32
N GLY A 148 -6.02 8.76 3.30
CA GLY A 148 -6.51 9.64 2.24
C GLY A 148 -6.74 11.06 2.75
N SER A 149 -6.70 12.06 1.88
CA SER A 149 -6.79 13.48 2.25
C SER A 149 -8.22 14.02 2.22
N VAL A 150 -8.60 14.76 3.26
CA VAL A 150 -9.89 15.50 3.33
C VAL A 150 -9.84 16.77 2.48
N ARG A 151 -8.68 17.42 2.45
CA ARG A 151 -8.49 18.73 1.79
C ARG A 151 -8.37 18.61 0.29
N LYS A 152 -7.80 17.50 -0.16
CA LYS A 152 -7.53 17.21 -1.56
C LYS A 152 -7.96 15.77 -1.80
N LYS A 153 -9.25 15.61 -2.08
CA LYS A 153 -9.87 14.32 -2.31
C LYS A 153 -9.13 13.62 -3.46
N GLY A 154 -8.95 12.30 -3.31
CA GLY A 154 -8.12 11.51 -4.23
C GLY A 154 -6.60 11.55 -3.96
N GLU A 155 -6.08 12.37 -3.03
CA GLU A 155 -4.68 12.25 -2.58
C GLU A 155 -4.53 11.27 -1.41
N GLY A 156 -3.38 10.61 -1.34
CA GLY A 156 -3.04 9.61 -0.32
C GLY A 156 -2.79 8.24 -0.95
N SER A 157 -1.95 7.41 -0.31
CA SER A 157 -1.48 6.16 -0.94
C SER A 157 -2.59 5.19 -1.33
N LEU A 158 -3.71 5.12 -0.59
CA LEU A 158 -4.82 4.22 -0.94
C LEU A 158 -5.53 4.66 -2.23
N CYS A 159 -5.68 5.97 -2.44
CA CYS A 159 -6.28 6.53 -3.65
C CYS A 159 -5.30 6.45 -4.83
N GLU A 160 -4.05 6.88 -4.62
CA GLU A 160 -3.04 6.94 -5.68
C GLU A 160 -2.60 5.57 -6.19
N ILE A 161 -2.72 4.52 -5.36
CA ILE A 161 -2.53 3.12 -5.76
C ILE A 161 -3.83 2.52 -6.34
N GLY A 162 -4.98 3.16 -6.17
CA GLY A 162 -6.25 2.72 -6.72
C GLY A 162 -6.94 1.61 -5.92
N PHE A 163 -6.67 1.50 -4.62
CA PHE A 163 -7.38 0.59 -3.72
C PHE A 163 -8.69 1.17 -3.17
N ILE A 164 -8.80 2.49 -3.15
CA ILE A 164 -10.04 3.20 -2.84
C ILE A 164 -10.23 4.36 -3.83
N ARG A 165 -11.44 4.90 -3.85
CA ARG A 165 -11.77 6.18 -4.48
C ARG A 165 -12.43 7.08 -3.44
N VAL A 166 -12.20 8.38 -3.56
CA VAL A 166 -12.89 9.40 -2.76
C VAL A 166 -13.55 10.39 -3.68
N ASP A 167 -14.88 10.41 -3.75
CA ASP A 167 -15.60 11.33 -4.63
C ASP A 167 -15.55 12.79 -4.16
N ASP A 168 -16.15 13.70 -4.93
CA ASP A 168 -16.19 15.13 -4.63
C ASP A 168 -17.01 15.49 -3.37
N ASP A 169 -17.85 14.58 -2.86
CA ASP A 169 -18.60 14.71 -1.61
C ASP A 169 -17.85 14.09 -0.42
N GLY A 170 -16.76 13.37 -0.69
CA GLY A 170 -15.89 12.76 0.30
C GLY A 170 -16.33 11.34 0.67
N MET A 171 -17.19 10.72 -0.14
CA MET A 171 -17.58 9.32 0.00
C MET A 171 -16.43 8.42 -0.42
N VAL A 172 -16.18 7.39 0.37
CA VAL A 172 -15.11 6.43 0.16
C VAL A 172 -15.69 5.15 -0.42
N GLU A 173 -15.20 4.78 -1.59
CA GLU A 173 -15.49 3.49 -2.23
C GLU A 173 -14.24 2.63 -2.22
N MET A 174 -14.33 1.38 -1.76
CA MET A 174 -13.26 0.41 -1.94
C MET A 174 -13.30 -0.14 -3.37
N THR A 175 -12.15 -0.32 -4.01
CA THR A 175 -12.08 -0.99 -5.31
C THR A 175 -11.95 -2.51 -5.13
N ARG A 176 -12.23 -3.27 -6.18
CA ARG A 176 -12.00 -4.71 -6.21
C ARG A 176 -10.54 -5.06 -5.91
N GLU A 177 -9.62 -4.29 -6.46
CA GLU A 177 -8.19 -4.45 -6.22
C GLU A 177 -7.82 -4.16 -4.76
N GLY A 178 -8.51 -3.21 -4.12
CA GLY A 178 -8.42 -2.95 -2.68
C GLY A 178 -8.94 -4.12 -1.85
N LEU A 179 -10.12 -4.65 -2.19
CA LEU A 179 -10.73 -5.81 -1.53
C LEU A 179 -9.83 -7.06 -1.64
N GLU A 180 -9.35 -7.37 -2.84
CA GLU A 180 -8.46 -8.50 -3.09
C GLU A 180 -7.19 -8.38 -2.24
N PHE A 181 -6.52 -7.22 -2.23
CA PHE A 181 -5.35 -7.02 -1.39
C PHE A 181 -5.68 -7.20 0.09
N THR A 182 -6.81 -6.64 0.56
CA THR A 182 -7.27 -6.68 1.95
C THR A 182 -7.44 -8.10 2.48
N ARG A 183 -7.94 -8.99 1.63
CA ARG A 183 -8.23 -10.40 1.94
C ARG A 183 -7.02 -11.33 1.87
N ILE A 184 -5.86 -10.86 1.40
CA ILE A 184 -4.63 -11.66 1.51
C ILE A 184 -4.18 -11.68 2.98
N PRO A 185 -3.85 -12.85 3.56
CA PRO A 185 -3.30 -12.94 4.91
C PRO A 185 -2.04 -12.09 5.07
N ASN A 186 -2.00 -11.27 6.13
CA ASN A 186 -0.84 -10.49 6.50
C ASN A 186 -0.16 -11.12 7.72
N PRO A 187 1.16 -11.36 7.69
CA PRO A 187 1.81 -12.03 8.78
C PRO A 187 1.61 -11.38 10.14
N ILE A 188 1.68 -10.06 10.20
CA ILE A 188 1.65 -9.26 11.43
C ILE A 188 0.23 -9.11 11.96
N ILE A 189 -0.74 -8.81 11.07
CA ILE A 189 -2.13 -8.60 11.47
C ILE A 189 -2.81 -9.91 11.89
N ASP A 190 -2.54 -10.99 11.15
CA ASP A 190 -3.15 -12.31 11.39
C ASP A 190 -2.29 -13.21 12.29
N ALA A 191 -1.25 -12.65 12.91
CA ALA A 191 -0.35 -13.35 13.85
C ALA A 191 0.18 -14.70 13.34
N THR A 192 0.47 -14.80 12.04
CA THR A 192 1.02 -16.02 11.44
C THR A 192 2.41 -16.36 12.03
N PRO A 193 2.89 -17.61 11.94
CA PRO A 193 4.22 -17.98 12.42
C PRO A 193 5.37 -17.12 11.87
N GLN A 194 5.21 -16.56 10.67
CA GLN A 194 6.16 -15.70 9.98
C GLN A 194 6.38 -14.35 10.71
N ALA A 195 5.38 -13.86 11.47
CA ALA A 195 5.50 -12.61 12.23
C ALA A 195 6.66 -12.62 13.22
N LYS A 196 6.91 -13.78 13.86
CA LYS A 196 8.01 -13.97 14.82
C LYS A 196 9.39 -13.82 14.20
N ARG A 197 9.48 -13.88 12.87
CA ARG A 197 10.71 -13.67 12.09
C ARG A 197 10.83 -12.24 11.57
N GLY A 198 9.96 -11.32 11.99
CA GLY A 198 9.93 -9.93 11.53
C GLY A 198 9.41 -9.75 10.11
N ILE A 199 8.80 -10.78 9.51
CA ILE A 199 8.25 -10.69 8.15
C ILE A 199 6.96 -9.87 8.21
N ARG A 200 6.95 -8.72 7.54
CA ARG A 200 5.83 -7.76 7.53
C ARG A 200 4.80 -7.99 6.42
N MET A 201 5.26 -8.61 5.34
CA MET A 201 4.49 -8.83 4.12
C MET A 201 4.73 -10.27 3.68
N SER A 202 3.65 -11.03 3.45
CA SER A 202 3.78 -12.39 2.95
C SER A 202 4.26 -12.40 1.49
N GLN A 203 4.80 -13.52 1.01
CA GLN A 203 5.19 -13.66 -0.40
C GLN A 203 3.99 -13.46 -1.35
N ILE A 204 2.79 -13.85 -0.93
CA ILE A 204 1.56 -13.64 -1.70
C ILE A 204 1.24 -12.15 -1.79
N GLU A 205 1.33 -11.41 -0.68
CA GLU A 205 1.15 -9.96 -0.67
C GLU A 205 2.19 -9.27 -1.57
N GLN A 206 3.47 -9.65 -1.47
CA GLN A 206 4.54 -9.11 -2.30
C GLN A 206 4.27 -9.32 -3.79
N PHE A 207 3.89 -10.54 -4.18
CA PHE A 207 3.57 -10.85 -5.56
C PHE A 207 2.36 -10.06 -6.06
N TYR A 208 1.29 -9.99 -5.27
CA TYR A 208 0.10 -9.22 -5.61
C TYR A 208 0.44 -7.74 -5.82
N MET A 209 1.12 -7.11 -4.85
CA MET A 209 1.47 -5.69 -4.92
C MET A 209 2.41 -5.39 -6.08
N MET A 210 3.39 -6.25 -6.34
CA MET A 210 4.25 -6.13 -7.53
C MET A 210 3.43 -6.12 -8.82
N ARG A 211 2.53 -7.10 -8.99
CA ARG A 211 1.69 -7.20 -10.20
C ARG A 211 0.76 -6.01 -10.34
N HIS A 212 0.19 -5.54 -9.23
CA HIS A 212 -0.66 -4.36 -9.19
C HIS A 212 0.11 -3.10 -9.62
N ILE A 213 1.28 -2.84 -9.05
CA ILE A 213 2.16 -1.72 -9.43
C ILE A 213 2.54 -1.81 -10.91
N GLN A 214 3.01 -2.98 -11.36
CA GLN A 214 3.41 -3.18 -12.75
C GLN A 214 2.26 -2.93 -13.74
N GLN A 215 1.03 -3.25 -13.35
CA GLN A 215 -0.13 -3.16 -14.24
C GLN A 215 -0.78 -1.77 -14.25
N PHE A 216 -0.82 -1.09 -13.11
CA PHE A 216 -1.62 0.14 -12.94
C PHE A 216 -0.80 1.39 -12.63
N LEU A 217 0.43 1.24 -12.14
CA LEU A 217 1.29 2.35 -11.70
C LEU A 217 2.59 2.36 -12.52
N VAL A 218 2.45 2.62 -13.82
CA VAL A 218 3.56 2.50 -14.78
C VAL A 218 4.73 3.39 -14.39
N GLY A 219 4.50 4.65 -14.01
CA GLY A 219 5.57 5.55 -13.58
C GLY A 219 6.30 5.08 -12.31
N GLU A 220 5.60 4.45 -11.38
CA GLU A 220 6.23 3.84 -10.21
C GLU A 220 7.05 2.60 -10.59
N TRP A 221 6.51 1.73 -11.46
CA TRP A 221 7.23 0.55 -11.93
C TRP A 221 8.52 0.93 -12.67
N ASP A 222 8.45 1.92 -13.55
CA ASP A 222 9.62 2.44 -14.27
C ASP A 222 10.66 3.01 -13.29
N PHE A 223 10.22 3.70 -12.24
CA PHE A 223 11.11 4.22 -11.21
C PHE A 223 11.77 3.12 -10.36
N ILE A 224 11.04 2.03 -10.07
CA ILE A 224 11.60 0.82 -9.44
C ILE A 224 12.67 0.20 -10.34
N VAL A 225 12.40 0.05 -11.64
CA VAL A 225 13.34 -0.52 -12.63
C VAL A 225 14.59 0.34 -12.76
N GLU A 226 14.43 1.66 -12.89
CA GLU A 226 15.55 2.61 -12.95
C GLU A 226 16.41 2.54 -11.69
N THR A 227 15.78 2.51 -10.51
CA THR A 227 16.49 2.40 -9.23
C THR A 227 17.26 1.08 -9.14
N ALA A 228 16.68 -0.03 -9.60
CA ALA A 228 17.38 -1.31 -9.69
C ALA A 228 18.59 -1.24 -10.64
N GLY A 229 18.43 -0.57 -11.79
CA GLY A 229 19.53 -0.31 -12.73
C GLY A 229 20.68 0.48 -12.10
N LEU A 230 20.38 1.49 -11.28
CA LEU A 230 21.40 2.23 -10.53
C LEU A 230 22.14 1.34 -9.53
N ILE A 231 21.43 0.50 -8.78
CA ILE A 231 22.05 -0.44 -7.83
C ILE A 231 22.95 -1.43 -8.57
N HIS A 232 22.45 -2.03 -9.66
CA HIS A 232 23.20 -2.98 -10.48
C HIS A 232 24.44 -2.33 -11.12
N GLY A 233 24.34 -1.07 -11.55
CA GLY A 233 25.46 -0.28 -12.08
C GLY A 233 26.43 0.26 -11.03
N GLY A 234 26.28 -0.09 -9.76
CA GLY A 234 27.19 0.30 -8.67
C GLY A 234 26.88 1.64 -8.00
N SER A 235 25.82 2.35 -8.40
CA SER A 235 25.32 3.55 -7.71
C SER A 235 24.40 3.15 -6.55
N ASN A 236 24.95 2.40 -5.60
CA ASN A 236 24.18 1.67 -4.59
C ASN A 236 24.30 2.23 -3.16
N THR A 237 24.77 3.46 -3.01
CA THR A 237 24.75 4.21 -1.74
C THR A 237 23.77 5.38 -1.81
N PRO A 238 23.27 5.89 -0.67
CA PRO A 238 22.40 7.06 -0.65
C PRO A 238 22.94 8.26 -1.45
N SER A 239 24.22 8.61 -1.27
CA SER A 239 24.84 9.77 -1.91
C SER A 239 24.99 9.60 -3.42
N THR A 240 25.52 8.45 -3.86
CA THR A 240 25.70 8.17 -5.29
C THR A 240 24.37 8.09 -6.03
N MET A 241 23.33 7.57 -5.37
CA MET A 241 22.01 7.45 -5.97
C MET A 241 21.31 8.81 -6.06
N ASP A 242 21.41 9.66 -5.02
CA ASP A 242 20.85 11.02 -5.07
C ASP A 242 21.48 11.84 -6.20
N GLU A 243 22.80 11.74 -6.37
CA GLU A 243 23.50 12.39 -7.49
C GLU A 243 22.92 11.96 -8.84
N LYS A 244 22.78 10.65 -9.07
CA LYS A 244 22.21 10.12 -10.32
C LYS A 244 20.74 10.45 -10.53
N LEU A 245 19.93 10.46 -9.49
CA LEU A 245 18.52 10.83 -9.56
C LEU A 245 18.33 12.33 -9.84
N ARG A 246 19.19 13.18 -9.29
CA ARG A 246 19.18 14.62 -9.59
C ARG A 246 19.54 14.90 -11.05
N GLU A 247 20.53 14.20 -11.58
CA GLU A 247 20.95 14.31 -12.98
C GLU A 247 19.84 13.85 -13.95
N SER A 248 19.26 12.68 -13.69
CA SER A 248 18.29 12.05 -14.60
C SER A 248 16.88 12.64 -14.54
N LYS A 249 16.43 13.09 -13.36
CA LYS A 249 15.06 13.59 -13.13
C LYS A 249 14.96 15.11 -12.97
N GLU A 250 16.08 15.81 -13.04
CA GLU A 250 16.18 17.25 -12.78
C GLU A 250 15.62 17.65 -11.39
N TRP A 251 15.71 16.74 -10.42
CA TRP A 251 15.19 16.97 -9.08
C TRP A 251 16.15 17.79 -8.23
N GLY A 252 15.59 18.62 -7.34
CA GLY A 252 16.35 19.22 -6.24
C GLY A 252 16.78 18.17 -5.20
N GLU A 253 17.77 18.50 -4.39
CA GLU A 253 18.37 17.61 -3.39
C GLU A 253 17.33 16.98 -2.45
N SER A 254 16.45 17.79 -1.86
CA SER A 254 15.41 17.30 -0.95
C SER A 254 14.44 16.33 -1.62
N ARG A 255 14.09 16.57 -2.89
CA ARG A 255 13.16 15.71 -3.64
C ARG A 255 13.82 14.38 -4.00
N ALA A 256 15.05 14.40 -4.50
CA ALA A 256 15.79 13.18 -4.83
C ALA A 256 15.94 12.27 -3.60
N SER A 257 16.40 12.81 -2.47
CA SER A 257 16.57 12.06 -1.23
C SER A 257 15.24 11.48 -0.71
N LEU A 258 14.15 12.25 -0.82
CA LEU A 258 12.82 11.79 -0.43
C LEU A 258 12.31 10.66 -1.33
N MET A 259 12.36 10.84 -2.65
CA MET A 259 11.89 9.85 -3.62
C MET A 259 12.71 8.56 -3.53
N ARG A 260 14.03 8.67 -3.43
CA ARG A 260 14.95 7.55 -3.17
C ARG A 260 14.54 6.75 -1.94
N ASN A 261 14.30 7.43 -0.82
CA ASN A 261 13.93 6.75 0.43
C ASN A 261 12.60 6.01 0.31
N GLY A 262 11.62 6.60 -0.40
CA GLY A 262 10.33 5.97 -0.66
C GLY A 262 10.44 4.72 -1.51
N VAL A 263 11.06 4.84 -2.70
CA VAL A 263 11.16 3.71 -3.64
C VAL A 263 12.01 2.57 -3.05
N LEU A 264 13.15 2.87 -2.41
CA LEU A 264 13.96 1.83 -1.78
C LEU A 264 13.20 1.13 -0.65
N SER A 265 12.43 1.87 0.14
CA SER A 265 11.60 1.26 1.18
C SER A 265 10.55 0.30 0.59
N ARG A 266 9.86 0.70 -0.47
CA ARG A 266 8.89 -0.15 -1.16
C ARG A 266 9.56 -1.36 -1.81
N MET A 267 10.72 -1.18 -2.46
CA MET A 267 11.52 -2.27 -3.02
C MET A 267 11.98 -3.27 -1.96
N GLN A 268 12.31 -2.82 -0.75
CA GLN A 268 12.63 -3.70 0.38
C GLN A 268 11.41 -4.52 0.81
N GLU A 269 10.23 -3.90 0.93
CA GLU A 269 9.00 -4.63 1.30
C GLU A 269 8.54 -5.62 0.24
N LEU A 270 8.75 -5.30 -1.05
CA LEU A 270 8.52 -6.19 -2.19
C LEU A 270 9.59 -7.30 -2.31
N GLY A 271 10.66 -7.25 -1.50
CA GLY A 271 11.72 -8.26 -1.52
C GLY A 271 12.66 -8.17 -2.72
N PHE A 272 12.81 -6.98 -3.33
CA PHE A 272 13.75 -6.74 -4.44
C PHE A 272 15.11 -6.24 -3.98
N VAL A 273 15.18 -5.56 -2.84
CA VAL A 273 16.39 -4.93 -2.33
C VAL A 273 16.62 -5.30 -0.88
N GLU A 274 17.88 -5.53 -0.53
CA GLU A 274 18.37 -5.60 0.84
C GLU A 274 19.24 -4.37 1.15
N ARG A 275 19.21 -3.95 2.41
CA ARG A 275 20.01 -2.84 2.91
C ARG A 275 21.06 -3.39 3.87
N LEU A 276 22.34 -3.18 3.54
CA LEU A 276 23.45 -3.51 4.42
C LEU A 276 23.98 -2.23 5.08
N LYS A 277 24.07 -2.27 6.42
CA LYS A 277 24.59 -1.16 7.22
C LYS A 277 25.90 -1.58 7.90
N GLU A 278 26.99 -0.93 7.53
CA GLU A 278 28.32 -1.13 8.11
C GLU A 278 28.77 0.17 8.78
N GLY A 279 28.59 0.25 10.11
CA GLY A 279 28.82 1.48 10.86
C GLY A 279 27.90 2.61 10.40
N ARG A 280 28.48 3.63 9.75
CA ARG A 280 27.75 4.77 9.16
C ARG A 280 27.43 4.60 7.67
N ASN A 281 28.01 3.59 7.03
CA ASN A 281 27.85 3.37 5.60
C ASN A 281 26.61 2.51 5.36
N ILE A 282 25.82 2.89 4.36
CA ILE A 282 24.65 2.16 3.91
C ILE A 282 24.87 1.81 2.44
N THR A 283 24.76 0.54 2.12
CA THR A 283 24.76 0.03 0.75
C THR A 283 23.48 -0.76 0.50
N TYR A 284 22.99 -0.71 -0.73
CA TYR A 284 21.83 -1.45 -1.19
C TYR A 284 22.27 -2.55 -2.15
N HIS A 285 21.63 -3.71 -2.06
CA HIS A 285 21.93 -4.86 -2.91
C HIS A 285 20.62 -5.40 -3.47
N LEU A 286 20.60 -5.75 -4.75
CA LEU A 286 19.47 -6.46 -5.33
C LEU A 286 19.46 -7.90 -4.81
N THR A 287 18.29 -8.36 -4.38
CA THR A 287 18.08 -9.79 -4.10
C THR A 287 18.10 -10.60 -5.39
N GLU A 288 18.11 -11.92 -5.30
CA GLU A 288 17.93 -12.81 -6.46
C GLU A 288 16.61 -12.46 -7.18
N ASN A 289 15.52 -12.36 -6.42
CA ASN A 289 14.20 -11.93 -6.92
C ASN A 289 14.23 -10.56 -7.62
N GLY A 290 14.96 -9.59 -7.07
CA GLY A 290 15.14 -8.26 -7.66
C GLY A 290 15.91 -8.29 -8.98
N ASN A 291 17.02 -9.03 -9.05
CA ASN A 291 17.80 -9.19 -10.28
C ASN A 291 17.00 -9.87 -11.39
N GLU A 292 16.37 -11.01 -11.09
CA GLU A 292 15.57 -11.77 -12.05
C GLU A 292 14.46 -10.92 -12.68
N ARG A 293 13.75 -10.14 -11.85
CA ARG A 293 12.54 -9.42 -12.31
C ARG A 293 12.81 -8.04 -12.87
N LEU A 294 13.82 -7.32 -12.37
CA LEU A 294 14.05 -5.91 -12.70
C LEU A 294 15.24 -5.69 -13.65
N VAL A 295 16.21 -6.61 -13.66
CA VAL A 295 17.40 -6.51 -14.52
C VAL A 295 17.29 -7.51 -15.65
N GLU A 296 17.24 -8.81 -15.32
CA GLU A 296 17.22 -9.87 -16.32
C GLU A 296 15.91 -9.89 -17.11
N GLY A 297 14.76 -9.83 -16.42
CA GLY A 297 13.44 -9.78 -17.04
C GLY A 297 13.26 -8.62 -18.03
N ASN A 298 13.93 -7.48 -17.81
CA ASN A 298 13.90 -6.32 -18.70
C ASN A 298 14.89 -6.42 -19.87
N LEU A 299 15.99 -7.15 -19.73
CA LEU A 299 16.87 -7.50 -20.87
C LEU A 299 16.13 -8.34 -21.92
N TRP A 300 15.18 -9.18 -21.50
CA TRP A 300 14.32 -9.96 -22.41
C TRP A 300 13.17 -9.16 -23.03
N ALA A 301 12.70 -8.09 -22.38
CA ALA A 301 11.69 -7.19 -22.94
C ALA A 301 12.27 -6.30 -24.06
N GLY A 302 13.48 -5.75 -23.86
CA GLY A 302 14.17 -4.95 -24.88
C GLY A 302 14.59 -5.74 -26.12
N ALA A 303 14.76 -7.06 -26.01
CA ALA A 303 15.04 -7.93 -27.17
C ALA A 303 13.79 -8.21 -28.05
N ARG A 304 12.57 -7.97 -27.55
CA ARG A 304 11.33 -8.14 -28.33
C ARG A 304 10.98 -6.95 -29.22
N GLU A 305 11.60 -5.78 -29.02
CA GLU A 305 11.44 -4.61 -29.90
C GLU A 305 12.41 -4.61 -31.08
N ILE A 306 13.32 -5.60 -31.20
CA ILE A 306 14.32 -5.71 -32.28
C ILE A 306 14.09 -6.98 -33.14
N VAL A 307 12.85 -7.50 -33.21
CA VAL A 307 12.50 -8.58 -34.16
C VAL A 307 11.22 -8.25 -34.92
#